data_AF-A0A7X9IMC5-F1
#
_entry.id   AF-A0A7X9IMC5-F1
#
_cell.length_a   1.000
_cell.length_b   1.000
_cell.length_c   1.000
_cell.angle_alpha   90.00
_cell.angle_beta   90.00
_cell.angle_gamma   90.00
#
_symmetry.space_group_name_H-M   'P 1'
#
loop_
_entity.id
_entity.type
_entity.pdbx_description
1 polymer ?
#
loop_
_entity_poly.entity_id
_entity_poly.type
_entity_poly.pdbx_seq_one_letter_code
_entity_poly.pdbx_strand_id
1 'polypeptide(L)'
;MGNTFINDIYLTNSIVNFLYAGYQGAFAAQNLLSQLGYKNIDPGEISLIETKLTEIERWKEDLLKGLPIFSSTWKAPQTVASKKAFQTLSELRSDLLKTVGHIKKSLLAEDLAESKEEVKYLIAAFSRQAYSRENYVRGFIEFGESFKHQDVVDNYTKFLPQAEQGLQAAHMFLQIFQSEEKPQAVFFKGLYEECIFLPGVFQAQVHDINILLNSYTEVITYEKLGIIPEHIDSWESIKVNATAAGYWQAWDFTPELAANWLEAQFNDPRSAWFWLNMGFDPGDAREWALAGFFPPAAREWRERGYSLEATLKFLEDQSVRQQVQQRAEAEDKDEWAQLKRSKESESETNQNLLNEKGEPEDS
;
A
#
# COMPACT_ATOMS: atom_id res chain seq x y z
N MET A 1 -26.71 11.13 -22.69
CA MET A 1 -26.90 9.78 -22.09
C MET A 1 -27.56 9.98 -20.73
N GLY A 2 -28.58 9.19 -20.37
CA GLY A 2 -29.22 9.33 -19.06
C GLY A 2 -28.32 8.82 -17.92
N ASN A 3 -28.60 9.25 -16.68
CA ASN A 3 -27.84 8.84 -15.48
C ASN A 3 -27.69 7.31 -15.34
N THR A 4 -28.67 6.54 -15.81
CA THR A 4 -28.61 5.07 -15.81
C THR A 4 -27.41 4.52 -16.58
N PHE A 5 -27.14 5.00 -17.78
CA PHE A 5 -26.04 4.47 -18.60
C PHE A 5 -24.67 4.75 -17.96
N ILE A 6 -24.52 5.91 -17.33
CA ILE A 6 -23.30 6.25 -16.58
C ILE A 6 -23.14 5.25 -15.42
N ASN A 7 -24.20 5.01 -14.64
CA ASN A 7 -24.15 4.03 -13.54
C ASN A 7 -23.82 2.61 -14.02
N ASP A 8 -24.35 2.20 -15.17
CA ASP A 8 -24.07 0.88 -15.79
C ASP A 8 -22.59 0.72 -16.15
N ILE A 9 -21.98 1.78 -16.70
CA ILE A 9 -20.55 1.85 -17.00
C ILE A 9 -19.70 1.75 -15.72
N TYR A 10 -20.01 2.52 -14.68
CA TYR A 10 -19.26 2.50 -13.41
C TYR A 10 -19.37 1.15 -12.70
N LEU A 11 -20.57 0.57 -12.65
CA LEU A 11 -20.78 -0.76 -12.08
C LEU A 11 -19.99 -1.82 -12.85
N THR A 12 -20.06 -1.78 -14.19
CA THR A 12 -19.31 -2.71 -15.02
C THR A 12 -17.81 -2.55 -14.84
N ASN A 13 -17.29 -1.32 -14.82
CA ASN A 13 -15.87 -1.06 -14.58
C ASN A 13 -15.41 -1.59 -13.22
N SER A 14 -16.17 -1.31 -12.16
CA SER A 14 -15.81 -1.74 -10.80
C SER A 14 -15.61 -3.26 -10.72
N ILE A 15 -16.51 -4.03 -11.34
CA ILE A 15 -16.43 -5.49 -11.35
C ILE A 15 -15.32 -6.00 -12.29
N VAL A 16 -15.29 -5.52 -13.54
CA VAL A 16 -14.35 -6.01 -14.56
C VAL A 16 -12.91 -5.64 -14.19
N ASN A 17 -12.66 -4.42 -13.71
CA ASN A 17 -11.33 -3.99 -13.28
C ASN A 17 -10.86 -4.78 -12.04
N PHE A 18 -11.75 -5.00 -11.05
CA PHE A 18 -11.41 -5.80 -9.87
C PHE A 18 -11.05 -7.24 -10.25
N LEU A 19 -11.85 -7.87 -11.13
CA LEU A 19 -11.55 -9.20 -11.66
C LEU A 19 -10.21 -9.23 -12.40
N TYR A 20 -9.99 -8.29 -13.30
CA TYR A 20 -8.74 -8.22 -14.08
C TYR A 20 -7.52 -8.11 -13.16
N ALA A 21 -7.54 -7.15 -12.23
CA ALA A 21 -6.50 -6.97 -11.24
C ALA A 21 -6.26 -8.21 -10.37
N GLY A 22 -7.33 -8.82 -9.86
CA GLY A 22 -7.25 -10.01 -9.02
C GLY A 22 -6.62 -11.22 -9.74
N TYR A 23 -7.02 -11.46 -10.99
CA TYR A 23 -6.48 -12.57 -11.79
C TYR A 23 -5.10 -12.28 -12.38
N GLN A 24 -4.74 -11.03 -12.68
CA GLN A 24 -3.36 -10.66 -13.04
C GLN A 24 -2.39 -10.94 -11.88
N GLY A 25 -2.78 -10.59 -10.65
CA GLY A 25 -2.01 -10.96 -9.47
C GLY A 25 -1.92 -12.47 -9.25
N ALA A 26 -3.02 -13.20 -9.43
CA ALA A 26 -3.03 -14.67 -9.31
C ALA A 26 -2.11 -15.32 -10.36
N PHE A 27 -2.16 -14.86 -11.62
CA PHE A 27 -1.29 -15.32 -12.70
C PHE A 27 0.18 -15.07 -12.38
N ALA A 28 0.53 -13.87 -11.91
CA ALA A 28 1.89 -13.53 -11.50
C ALA A 28 2.38 -14.46 -10.37
N ALA A 29 1.57 -14.69 -9.33
CA ALA A 29 1.91 -15.61 -8.25
C ALA A 29 2.17 -17.03 -8.75
N GLN A 30 1.26 -17.59 -9.56
CA GLN A 30 1.40 -18.98 -10.03
C GLN A 30 2.61 -19.16 -10.95
N ASN A 31 2.89 -18.19 -11.83
CA ASN A 31 4.10 -18.19 -12.63
C ASN A 31 5.37 -18.12 -11.78
N LEU A 32 5.39 -17.29 -10.73
CA LEU A 32 6.54 -17.20 -9.83
C LEU A 32 6.76 -18.46 -9.02
N LEU A 33 5.69 -19.06 -8.48
CA LEU A 33 5.78 -20.36 -7.83
C LEU A 33 6.41 -21.39 -8.78
N SER A 34 5.99 -21.40 -10.05
CA SER A 34 6.49 -22.31 -11.08
C SER A 34 7.98 -22.11 -11.34
N GLN A 35 8.40 -20.87 -11.54
CA GLN A 35 9.81 -20.51 -11.70
C GLN A 35 10.67 -20.86 -10.48
N LEU A 36 10.11 -20.77 -9.28
CA LEU A 36 10.77 -21.10 -8.02
C LEU A 36 10.76 -22.61 -7.70
N GLY A 37 10.14 -23.43 -8.55
CA GLY A 37 10.00 -24.88 -8.33
C GLY A 37 9.28 -25.18 -7.01
N TYR A 38 8.19 -24.46 -6.72
CA TYR A 38 7.33 -24.77 -5.57
C TYR A 38 6.63 -26.11 -5.81
N LYS A 39 6.58 -26.98 -4.78
CA LYS A 39 6.18 -28.38 -4.97
C LYS A 39 4.70 -28.60 -5.28
N ASN A 40 3.83 -27.69 -4.82
CA ASN A 40 2.37 -27.89 -4.86
C ASN A 40 1.69 -27.06 -5.96
N ILE A 41 2.34 -26.91 -7.10
CA ILE A 41 1.76 -26.18 -8.24
C ILE A 41 0.91 -27.13 -9.06
N ASP A 42 -0.28 -26.68 -9.41
CA ASP A 42 -1.10 -27.31 -10.44
C ASP A 42 -0.94 -26.53 -11.75
N PRO A 43 -0.28 -27.09 -12.78
CA PRO A 43 -0.19 -26.45 -14.10
C PRO A 43 -1.56 -26.16 -14.73
N GLY A 44 -2.59 -26.93 -14.38
CA GLY A 44 -3.97 -26.69 -14.81
C GLY A 44 -4.54 -25.37 -14.27
N GLU A 45 -4.05 -24.91 -13.11
CA GLU A 45 -4.48 -23.65 -12.51
C GLU A 45 -4.02 -22.43 -13.33
N ILE A 46 -2.79 -22.45 -13.85
CA ILE A 46 -2.27 -21.38 -14.72
C ILE A 46 -3.12 -21.26 -15.97
N SER A 47 -3.39 -22.38 -16.66
CA SER A 47 -4.21 -22.39 -17.88
C SER A 47 -5.67 -21.95 -17.61
N LEU A 48 -6.21 -22.31 -16.44
CA LEU A 48 -7.53 -21.84 -16.02
C LEU A 48 -7.53 -20.32 -15.78
N ILE A 49 -6.49 -19.77 -15.15
CA ILE A 49 -6.34 -18.33 -14.93
C ILE A 49 -6.22 -17.59 -16.26
N GLU A 50 -5.43 -18.07 -17.21
CA GLU A 50 -5.31 -17.49 -18.55
C GLU A 50 -6.65 -17.45 -19.27
N THR A 51 -7.41 -18.56 -19.23
CA THR A 51 -8.74 -18.64 -19.83
C THR A 51 -9.68 -17.57 -19.25
N LYS A 52 -9.62 -17.34 -17.94
CA LYS A 52 -10.41 -16.31 -17.27
C LYS A 52 -9.94 -14.91 -17.65
N LEU A 53 -8.64 -14.66 -17.72
CA LEU A 53 -8.08 -13.37 -18.14
C LEU A 53 -8.52 -13.00 -19.56
N THR A 54 -8.42 -13.92 -20.52
CA THR A 54 -8.89 -13.70 -21.90
C THR A 54 -10.38 -13.30 -21.94
N GLU A 55 -11.20 -13.93 -21.10
CA GLU A 55 -12.61 -13.57 -21.03
C GLU A 55 -12.86 -12.20 -20.39
N ILE A 56 -12.14 -11.89 -19.30
CA ILE A 56 -12.22 -10.59 -18.62
C ILE A 56 -11.76 -9.46 -19.56
N GLU A 57 -10.71 -9.69 -20.34
CA GLU A 57 -10.23 -8.76 -21.36
C GLU A 57 -11.29 -8.45 -22.41
N ARG A 58 -12.01 -9.47 -22.90
CA ARG A 58 -13.15 -9.25 -23.79
C ARG A 58 -14.21 -8.35 -23.14
N TRP A 59 -14.56 -8.57 -21.87
CA TRP A 59 -15.52 -7.72 -21.16
C TRP A 59 -15.01 -6.28 -20.97
N LYS A 60 -13.71 -6.12 -20.73
CA LYS A 60 -13.05 -4.81 -20.64
C LYS A 60 -13.10 -4.09 -21.99
N GLU A 61 -12.82 -4.77 -23.10
CA GLU A 61 -12.95 -4.20 -24.44
C GLU A 61 -14.39 -3.79 -24.76
N ASP A 62 -15.37 -4.63 -24.43
CA ASP A 62 -16.79 -4.32 -24.61
C ASP A 62 -17.17 -3.07 -23.79
N LEU A 63 -16.74 -2.99 -22.54
CA LEU A 63 -16.92 -1.82 -21.70
C LEU A 63 -16.34 -0.56 -22.37
N LEU A 64 -15.09 -0.59 -22.83
CA LEU A 64 -14.44 0.57 -23.48
C LEU A 64 -15.14 1.01 -24.78
N LYS A 65 -15.88 0.11 -25.44
CA LYS A 65 -16.75 0.42 -26.59
C LYS A 65 -18.12 0.98 -26.17
N GLY A 66 -18.35 1.19 -24.87
CA GLY A 66 -19.62 1.67 -24.31
C GLY A 66 -20.69 0.58 -24.18
N LEU A 67 -20.29 -0.69 -24.09
CA LEU A 67 -21.19 -1.85 -23.95
C LEU A 67 -21.05 -2.46 -22.55
N PRO A 68 -21.69 -1.87 -21.52
CA PRO A 68 -21.62 -2.42 -20.16
C PRO A 68 -22.28 -3.79 -20.10
N ILE A 69 -21.65 -4.75 -19.43
CA ILE A 69 -22.21 -6.10 -19.25
C ILE A 69 -23.17 -6.19 -18.05
N PHE A 70 -23.18 -5.17 -17.20
CA PHE A 70 -24.10 -5.01 -16.06
C PHE A 70 -24.97 -3.78 -16.24
N SER A 71 -26.19 -3.80 -15.68
CA SER A 71 -27.04 -2.60 -15.55
C SER A 71 -27.48 -2.38 -14.12
N SER A 72 -27.42 -1.14 -13.64
CA SER A 72 -27.86 -0.71 -12.31
C SER A 72 -29.38 -0.78 -12.11
N THR A 73 -30.14 -1.04 -13.17
CA THR A 73 -31.60 -1.24 -13.11
C THR A 73 -32.02 -2.69 -12.92
N TRP A 74 -31.07 -3.63 -13.04
CA TRP A 74 -31.35 -5.04 -12.82
C TRP A 74 -31.45 -5.37 -11.33
N LYS A 75 -32.19 -6.43 -11.01
CA LYS A 75 -32.25 -7.00 -9.65
C LYS A 75 -31.28 -8.16 -9.43
N ALA A 76 -30.65 -8.62 -10.50
CA ALA A 76 -29.70 -9.73 -10.54
C ALA A 76 -28.99 -9.74 -11.90
N PRO A 77 -27.82 -10.39 -12.04
CA PRO A 77 -27.17 -10.61 -13.34
C PRO A 77 -28.11 -11.26 -14.36
N GLN A 78 -28.35 -10.61 -15.50
CA GLN A 78 -29.32 -11.08 -16.51
C GLN A 78 -28.65 -11.78 -17.69
N THR A 79 -27.53 -11.24 -18.17
CA THR A 79 -26.81 -11.73 -19.36
C THR A 79 -25.90 -12.91 -19.02
N VAL A 80 -25.50 -13.68 -20.04
CA VAL A 80 -24.50 -14.75 -19.88
C VAL A 80 -23.18 -14.17 -19.35
N ALA A 81 -22.74 -13.03 -19.87
CA ALA A 81 -21.53 -12.35 -19.44
C ALA A 81 -21.60 -11.92 -17.96
N SER A 82 -22.67 -11.23 -17.53
CA SER A 82 -22.81 -10.79 -16.13
C SER A 82 -22.89 -11.95 -15.14
N LYS A 83 -23.61 -13.02 -15.47
CA LYS A 83 -23.69 -14.24 -14.65
C LYS A 83 -22.32 -14.88 -14.49
N LYS A 84 -21.57 -14.99 -15.60
CA LYS A 84 -20.23 -15.58 -15.58
C LYS A 84 -19.24 -14.69 -14.81
N ALA A 85 -19.30 -13.37 -14.95
CA ALA A 85 -18.49 -12.46 -14.16
C ALA A 85 -18.75 -12.59 -12.64
N PHE A 86 -20.01 -12.75 -12.21
CA PHE A 86 -20.35 -13.01 -10.80
C PHE A 86 -19.83 -14.38 -10.31
N GLN A 87 -19.89 -15.41 -11.15
CA GLN A 87 -19.28 -16.70 -10.85
C GLN A 87 -17.77 -16.55 -10.69
N THR A 88 -17.10 -15.88 -11.64
CA THR A 88 -15.65 -15.63 -11.62
C THR A 88 -15.22 -14.84 -10.38
N LEU A 89 -16.04 -13.88 -9.91
CA LEU A 89 -15.84 -13.17 -8.63
C LEU A 89 -15.91 -14.13 -7.44
N SER A 90 -16.91 -15.00 -7.41
CA SER A 90 -17.09 -15.98 -6.32
C SER A 90 -15.93 -16.98 -6.24
N GLU A 91 -15.39 -17.38 -7.40
CA GLU A 91 -14.21 -18.24 -7.50
C GLU A 91 -12.95 -17.51 -7.02
N LEU A 92 -12.76 -16.24 -7.42
CA LEU A 92 -11.65 -15.40 -6.93
C LEU A 92 -11.70 -15.24 -5.41
N ARG A 93 -12.90 -15.06 -4.84
CA ARG A 93 -13.10 -14.98 -3.38
C ARG A 93 -12.61 -16.24 -2.67
N SER A 94 -12.96 -17.41 -3.19
CA SER A 94 -12.50 -18.69 -2.60
C SER A 94 -10.99 -18.85 -2.69
N ASP A 95 -10.40 -18.45 -3.81
CA ASP A 95 -8.95 -18.49 -4.02
C ASP A 95 -8.19 -17.52 -3.08
N LEU A 96 -8.70 -16.31 -2.89
CA LEU A 96 -8.15 -15.35 -1.92
C LEU A 96 -8.20 -15.89 -0.49
N LEU A 97 -9.30 -16.53 -0.07
CA LEU A 97 -9.40 -17.15 1.26
C LEU A 97 -8.39 -18.28 1.46
N LYS A 98 -8.14 -19.10 0.44
CA LYS A 98 -7.07 -20.12 0.49
C LYS A 98 -5.70 -19.47 0.63
N THR A 99 -5.46 -18.40 -0.13
CA THR A 99 -4.23 -17.62 -0.08
C THR A 99 -3.99 -17.04 1.32
N VAL A 100 -5.01 -16.44 1.95
CA VAL A 100 -4.94 -15.96 3.34
C VAL A 100 -4.52 -17.08 4.30
N GLY A 101 -5.13 -18.26 4.19
CA GLY A 101 -4.81 -19.40 5.05
C GLY A 101 -3.36 -19.87 4.89
N HIS A 102 -2.86 -19.96 3.67
CA HIS A 102 -1.48 -20.32 3.40
C HIS A 102 -0.49 -19.26 3.89
N ILE A 103 -0.75 -17.97 3.68
CA ILE A 103 0.13 -16.89 4.18
C ILE A 103 0.20 -16.96 5.71
N LYS A 104 -0.94 -17.06 6.41
CA LYS A 104 -0.97 -17.18 7.87
C LYS A 104 -0.15 -18.39 8.34
N LYS A 105 -0.27 -19.54 7.66
CA LYS A 105 0.56 -20.72 7.96
C LYS A 105 2.05 -20.46 7.72
N SER A 106 2.42 -19.85 6.60
CA SER A 106 3.83 -19.60 6.25
C SER A 106 4.50 -18.59 7.17
N LEU A 107 3.76 -17.57 7.63
CA LEU A 107 4.26 -16.59 8.61
C LEU A 107 4.45 -17.17 10.02
N LEU A 108 3.87 -18.34 10.31
CA LEU A 108 4.04 -19.07 11.57
C LEU A 108 5.19 -20.10 11.54
N ALA A 109 5.94 -20.19 10.45
CA ALA A 109 7.13 -21.04 10.39
C ALA A 109 8.14 -20.61 11.46
N GLU A 110 8.65 -21.57 12.25
CA GLU A 110 9.58 -21.30 13.36
C GLU A 110 10.86 -20.60 12.88
N ASP A 111 11.37 -21.00 11.71
CA ASP A 111 12.52 -20.39 11.05
C ASP A 111 12.27 -20.28 9.54
N LEU A 112 12.06 -19.06 9.07
CA LEU A 112 11.88 -18.80 7.63
C LEU A 112 13.14 -19.12 6.82
N ALA A 113 14.35 -19.00 7.40
CA ALA A 113 15.59 -19.28 6.68
C ALA A 113 15.72 -20.76 6.31
N GLU A 114 15.19 -21.65 7.15
CA GLU A 114 15.17 -23.10 6.91
C GLU A 114 13.93 -23.55 6.12
N SER A 115 12.89 -22.70 6.03
CA SER A 115 11.59 -23.04 5.43
C SER A 115 11.48 -22.58 3.97
N LYS A 116 12.29 -23.14 3.07
CA LYS A 116 12.37 -22.70 1.65
C LYS A 116 11.03 -22.64 0.93
N GLU A 117 10.13 -23.60 1.12
CA GLU A 117 8.81 -23.60 0.46
C GLU A 117 7.94 -22.44 0.93
N GLU A 118 8.06 -22.07 2.22
CA GLU A 118 7.27 -20.99 2.81
C GLU A 118 7.78 -19.64 2.32
N VAL A 119 9.10 -19.47 2.19
CA VAL A 119 9.71 -18.29 1.58
C VAL A 119 9.26 -18.12 0.13
N LYS A 120 9.29 -19.19 -0.68
CA LYS A 120 8.77 -19.15 -2.07
C LYS A 120 7.32 -18.69 -2.12
N TYR A 121 6.49 -19.23 -1.23
CA TYR A 121 5.08 -18.87 -1.17
C TYR A 121 4.86 -17.42 -0.76
N LEU A 122 5.60 -16.91 0.23
CA LEU A 122 5.53 -15.52 0.66
C LEU A 122 5.96 -14.54 -0.45
N ILE A 123 7.04 -14.84 -1.20
CA ILE A 123 7.46 -14.06 -2.37
C ILE A 123 6.34 -14.01 -3.43
N ALA A 124 5.72 -15.15 -3.71
CA ALA A 124 4.61 -15.23 -4.67
C ALA A 124 3.37 -14.47 -4.18
N ALA A 125 3.03 -14.56 -2.89
CA ALA A 125 1.90 -13.86 -2.30
C ALA A 125 2.08 -12.33 -2.31
N PHE A 126 3.28 -11.84 -1.98
CA PHE A 126 3.62 -10.43 -2.07
C PHE A 126 3.55 -9.94 -3.53
N SER A 127 4.12 -10.71 -4.45
CA SER A 127 4.01 -10.42 -5.89
C SER A 127 2.56 -10.36 -6.37
N ARG A 128 1.71 -11.31 -5.96
CA ARG A 128 0.27 -11.28 -6.27
C ARG A 128 -0.37 -9.96 -5.86
N GLN A 129 -0.12 -9.52 -4.62
CA GLN A 129 -0.65 -8.25 -4.13
C GLN A 129 -0.13 -7.05 -4.93
N ALA A 130 1.18 -7.03 -5.24
CA ALA A 130 1.80 -5.95 -5.98
C ALA A 130 1.24 -5.83 -7.41
N TYR A 131 1.18 -6.94 -8.14
CA TYR A 131 0.61 -7.00 -9.50
C TYR A 131 -0.88 -6.66 -9.51
N SER A 132 -1.67 -7.18 -8.55
CA SER A 132 -3.09 -6.81 -8.43
C SER A 132 -3.27 -5.32 -8.19
N ARG A 133 -2.50 -4.73 -7.25
CA ARG A 133 -2.62 -3.31 -6.92
C ARG A 133 -2.28 -2.42 -8.11
N GLU A 134 -1.21 -2.74 -8.83
CA GLU A 134 -0.77 -1.97 -9.99
C GLU A 134 -1.81 -2.03 -11.11
N ASN A 135 -2.29 -3.22 -11.46
CA ASN A 135 -3.31 -3.39 -12.50
C ASN A 135 -4.64 -2.72 -12.12
N TYR A 136 -5.03 -2.76 -10.84
CA TYR A 136 -6.22 -2.09 -10.34
C TYR A 136 -6.13 -0.57 -10.55
N VAL A 137 -5.01 0.05 -10.15
CA VAL A 137 -4.77 1.50 -10.30
C VAL A 137 -4.76 1.88 -11.78
N ARG A 138 -4.02 1.16 -12.62
CA ARG A 138 -3.96 1.45 -14.07
C ARG A 138 -5.31 1.29 -14.74
N GLY A 139 -6.10 0.27 -14.39
CA GLY A 139 -7.42 0.09 -14.98
C GLY A 139 -8.40 1.22 -14.67
N PHE A 140 -8.32 1.84 -13.48
CA PHE A 140 -9.10 3.05 -13.19
C PHE A 140 -8.61 4.28 -13.96
N ILE A 141 -7.30 4.43 -14.16
CA ILE A 141 -6.73 5.50 -14.99
C ILE A 141 -7.22 5.36 -16.44
N GLU A 142 -7.05 4.17 -17.02
CA GLU A 142 -7.50 3.86 -18.40
C GLU A 142 -9.01 4.06 -18.58
N PHE A 143 -9.81 3.64 -17.60
CA PHE A 143 -11.24 3.92 -17.56
C PHE A 143 -11.54 5.42 -17.57
N GLY A 144 -10.87 6.18 -16.68
CA GLY A 144 -11.03 7.62 -16.59
C GLY A 144 -10.68 8.35 -17.89
N GLU A 145 -9.59 7.95 -18.53
CA GLU A 145 -9.16 8.50 -19.82
C GLU A 145 -10.18 8.18 -20.94
N SER A 146 -10.63 6.92 -21.01
CA SER A 146 -11.54 6.45 -22.07
C SER A 146 -12.91 7.12 -22.01
N PHE A 147 -13.41 7.40 -20.79
CA PHE A 147 -14.72 8.03 -20.57
C PHE A 147 -14.64 9.52 -20.22
N LYS A 148 -13.44 10.12 -20.25
CA LYS A 148 -13.18 11.54 -19.94
C LYS A 148 -13.58 11.95 -18.52
N HIS A 149 -13.34 11.07 -17.54
CA HIS A 149 -13.50 11.32 -16.11
C HIS A 149 -12.15 11.69 -15.48
N GLN A 150 -11.75 12.95 -15.64
CA GLN A 150 -10.45 13.44 -15.16
C GLN A 150 -10.29 13.31 -13.64
N ASP A 151 -11.38 13.43 -12.88
CA ASP A 151 -11.39 13.23 -11.44
C ASP A 151 -10.96 11.81 -11.05
N VAL A 152 -11.37 10.80 -11.81
CA VAL A 152 -10.91 9.41 -11.61
C VAL A 152 -9.42 9.29 -11.93
N VAL A 153 -8.96 9.85 -13.06
CA VAL A 153 -7.54 9.84 -13.44
C VAL A 153 -6.68 10.50 -12.36
N ASP A 154 -7.05 11.69 -11.90
CA ASP A 154 -6.29 12.46 -10.90
C ASP A 154 -6.26 11.75 -9.55
N ASN A 155 -7.36 11.10 -9.16
CA ASN A 155 -7.44 10.36 -7.91
C ASN A 155 -6.54 9.12 -7.94
N TYR A 156 -6.53 8.36 -9.04
CA TYR A 156 -5.77 7.11 -9.12
C TYR A 156 -4.30 7.29 -9.49
N THR A 157 -3.94 8.31 -10.27
CA THR A 157 -2.55 8.62 -10.63
C THR A 157 -1.67 8.84 -9.40
N LYS A 158 -2.23 9.42 -8.32
CA LYS A 158 -1.52 9.63 -7.05
C LYS A 158 -1.05 8.33 -6.39
N PHE A 159 -1.73 7.21 -6.65
CA PHE A 159 -1.38 5.90 -6.08
C PHE A 159 -0.40 5.10 -6.94
N LEU A 160 -0.19 5.50 -8.20
CA LEU A 160 0.63 4.75 -9.14
C LEU A 160 2.09 4.59 -8.68
N PRO A 161 2.79 5.64 -8.18
CA PRO A 161 4.18 5.47 -7.72
C PRO A 161 4.32 4.43 -6.60
N GLN A 162 3.37 4.39 -5.66
CA GLN A 162 3.40 3.41 -4.57
C GLN A 162 3.11 1.98 -5.08
N ALA A 163 2.24 1.83 -6.09
CA ALA A 163 1.97 0.53 -6.70
C ALA A 163 3.21 0.01 -7.46
N GLU A 164 3.88 0.88 -8.20
CA GLU A 164 5.12 0.56 -8.93
C GLU A 164 6.27 0.21 -7.96
N GLN A 165 6.39 0.92 -6.83
CA GLN A 165 7.36 0.58 -5.79
C GLN A 165 7.12 -0.82 -5.21
N GLY A 166 5.87 -1.20 -4.98
CA GLY A 166 5.53 -2.56 -4.52
C GLY A 166 5.95 -3.62 -5.54
N LEU A 167 5.76 -3.35 -6.83
CA LEU A 167 6.19 -4.25 -7.91
C LEU A 167 7.72 -4.39 -7.98
N GLN A 168 8.44 -3.27 -7.84
CA GLN A 168 9.91 -3.27 -7.78
C GLN A 168 10.43 -4.08 -6.58
N ALA A 169 9.82 -3.91 -5.40
CA ALA A 169 10.17 -4.68 -4.21
C ALA A 169 9.93 -6.18 -4.42
N ALA A 170 8.84 -6.55 -5.09
CA ALA A 170 8.52 -7.95 -5.39
C ALA A 170 9.58 -8.59 -6.29
N HIS A 171 10.02 -7.89 -7.34
CA HIS A 171 11.12 -8.34 -8.21
C HIS A 171 12.46 -8.41 -7.48
N MET A 172 12.73 -7.46 -6.58
CA MET A 172 13.94 -7.48 -5.76
C MET A 172 14.00 -8.73 -4.87
N PHE A 173 12.91 -9.08 -4.17
CA PHE A 173 12.87 -10.30 -3.35
C PHE A 173 13.09 -11.57 -4.18
N LEU A 174 12.45 -11.66 -5.34
CA LEU A 174 12.64 -12.77 -6.28
C LEU A 174 14.11 -12.88 -6.70
N GLN A 175 14.71 -11.77 -7.12
CA GLN A 175 16.09 -11.74 -7.61
C GLN A 175 17.08 -12.18 -6.53
N ILE A 176 16.99 -11.61 -5.32
CA ILE A 176 17.86 -11.97 -4.19
C ILE A 176 17.75 -13.47 -3.90
N PHE A 177 16.50 -13.98 -3.80
CA PHE A 177 16.26 -15.38 -3.50
C PHE A 177 16.79 -16.35 -4.58
N GLN A 178 16.79 -15.95 -5.85
CA GLN A 178 17.34 -16.76 -6.94
C GLN A 178 18.86 -16.65 -7.07
N SER A 179 19.45 -15.49 -6.77
CA SER A 179 20.88 -15.25 -6.94
C SER A 179 21.74 -15.75 -5.78
N GLU A 180 21.18 -15.82 -4.57
CA GLU A 180 21.93 -16.18 -3.37
C GLU A 180 21.60 -17.62 -2.96
N GLU A 181 22.64 -18.47 -2.81
CA GLU A 181 22.44 -19.83 -2.28
C GLU A 181 21.88 -19.80 -0.85
N LYS A 182 22.24 -18.75 -0.09
CA LYS A 182 21.83 -18.50 1.30
C LYS A 182 21.55 -17.01 1.51
N PRO A 183 20.29 -16.56 1.34
CA PRO A 183 19.91 -15.18 1.61
C PRO A 183 20.28 -14.73 3.02
N GLN A 184 20.61 -13.45 3.18
CA GLN A 184 20.99 -12.88 4.48
C GLN A 184 19.79 -12.74 5.44
N ALA A 185 20.03 -12.66 6.75
CA ALA A 185 18.98 -12.46 7.76
C ALA A 185 18.08 -11.24 7.49
N VAL A 186 18.67 -10.16 6.94
CA VAL A 186 17.93 -8.93 6.58
C VAL A 186 16.89 -9.17 5.47
N PHE A 187 17.15 -10.10 4.56
CA PHE A 187 16.19 -10.48 3.51
C PHE A 187 14.94 -11.11 4.12
N PHE A 188 15.09 -12.09 5.02
CA PHE A 188 13.95 -12.76 5.65
C PHE A 188 13.13 -11.82 6.51
N LYS A 189 13.81 -10.92 7.25
CA LYS A 189 13.15 -9.86 8.01
C LYS A 189 12.32 -8.95 7.11
N GLY A 190 12.90 -8.44 6.02
CA GLY A 190 12.20 -7.58 5.08
C GLY A 190 11.02 -8.28 4.42
N LEU A 191 11.18 -9.54 4.01
CA LEU A 191 10.09 -10.33 3.43
C LEU A 191 8.95 -10.54 4.44
N TYR A 192 9.28 -10.84 5.70
CA TYR A 192 8.29 -10.98 6.77
C TYR A 192 7.52 -9.67 7.00
N GLU A 193 8.22 -8.54 7.11
CA GLU A 193 7.63 -7.21 7.31
C GLU A 193 6.69 -6.83 6.16
N GLU A 194 7.02 -7.19 4.92
CA GLU A 194 6.18 -6.97 3.75
C GLU A 194 5.01 -7.97 3.63
N CYS A 195 5.12 -9.15 4.24
CA CYS A 195 4.09 -10.18 4.14
C CYS A 195 3.11 -10.21 5.31
N ILE A 196 3.48 -9.70 6.48
CA ILE A 196 2.68 -9.82 7.71
C ILE A 196 1.29 -9.19 7.58
N PHE A 197 1.12 -8.17 6.74
CA PHE A 197 -0.16 -7.50 6.51
C PHE A 197 -1.00 -8.13 5.38
N LEU A 198 -0.42 -9.01 4.55
CA LEU A 198 -1.11 -9.57 3.40
C LEU A 198 -2.39 -10.35 3.74
N PRO A 199 -2.48 -11.09 4.87
CA PRO A 199 -3.74 -11.69 5.28
C PRO A 199 -4.87 -10.66 5.40
N GLY A 200 -4.61 -9.51 6.01
CA GLY A 200 -5.59 -8.43 6.15
C GLY A 200 -5.97 -7.80 4.81
N VAL A 201 -4.98 -7.58 3.93
CA VAL A 201 -5.21 -7.06 2.57
C VAL A 201 -6.09 -8.00 1.75
N PHE A 202 -5.79 -9.29 1.73
CA PHE A 202 -6.57 -10.26 0.95
C PHE A 202 -7.95 -10.52 1.56
N GLN A 203 -8.10 -10.47 2.90
CA GLN A 203 -9.43 -10.49 3.52
C GLN A 203 -10.24 -9.23 3.18
N ALA A 204 -9.62 -8.05 3.10
CA ALA A 204 -10.31 -6.84 2.67
C ALA A 204 -10.78 -6.96 1.21
N GLN A 205 -9.98 -7.57 0.33
CA GLN A 205 -10.40 -7.89 -1.04
C GLN A 205 -11.56 -8.90 -1.09
N VAL A 206 -11.56 -9.91 -0.20
CA VAL A 206 -12.71 -10.82 -0.06
C VAL A 206 -13.98 -10.06 0.33
N HIS A 207 -13.86 -9.09 1.24
CA HIS A 207 -14.95 -8.21 1.61
C HIS A 207 -15.43 -7.33 0.46
N ASP A 208 -14.51 -6.75 -0.33
CA ASP A 208 -14.84 -6.02 -1.55
C ASP A 208 -15.64 -6.89 -2.53
N ILE A 209 -15.25 -8.16 -2.71
CA ILE A 209 -16.02 -9.10 -3.55
C ILE A 209 -17.42 -9.33 -2.97
N ASN A 210 -17.58 -9.45 -1.65
CA ASN A 210 -18.89 -9.60 -1.04
C ASN A 210 -19.78 -8.37 -1.30
N ILE A 211 -19.21 -7.16 -1.28
CA ILE A 211 -19.93 -5.92 -1.66
C ILE A 211 -20.33 -5.98 -3.14
N LEU A 212 -19.39 -6.33 -4.04
CA LEU A 212 -19.65 -6.41 -5.48
C LEU A 212 -20.74 -7.44 -5.81
N LEU A 213 -20.70 -8.63 -5.20
CA LEU A 213 -21.72 -9.67 -5.37
C LEU A 213 -23.11 -9.25 -4.87
N ASN A 214 -23.17 -8.29 -3.96
CA ASN A 214 -24.41 -7.73 -3.41
C ASN A 214 -24.79 -6.36 -4.01
N SER A 215 -24.15 -5.95 -5.11
CA SER A 215 -24.43 -4.66 -5.79
C SER A 215 -25.87 -4.51 -6.31
N TYR A 216 -26.60 -5.61 -6.41
CA TYR A 216 -28.02 -5.63 -6.82
C TYR A 216 -29.00 -5.64 -5.66
N THR A 217 -28.51 -5.67 -4.43
CA THR A 217 -29.37 -5.69 -3.26
C THR A 217 -29.65 -4.27 -2.78
N GLU A 218 -30.91 -3.97 -2.48
CA GLU A 218 -31.30 -2.64 -1.99
C GLU A 218 -30.69 -2.33 -0.61
N VAL A 219 -30.44 -3.37 0.19
CA VAL A 219 -29.87 -3.27 1.54
C VAL A 219 -28.72 -4.26 1.68
N ILE A 220 -27.53 -3.71 1.95
CA ILE A 220 -26.34 -4.45 2.37
C ILE A 220 -26.48 -4.74 3.87
N THR A 221 -26.48 -6.02 4.24
CA THR A 221 -26.59 -6.47 5.64
C THR A 221 -25.28 -7.13 6.08
N TYR A 222 -25.09 -7.30 7.40
CA TYR A 222 -23.91 -7.95 7.97
C TYR A 222 -23.74 -9.39 7.44
N GLU A 223 -24.82 -10.17 7.37
CA GLU A 223 -24.79 -11.57 6.94
C GLU A 223 -24.35 -11.70 5.48
N LYS A 224 -24.83 -10.80 4.60
CA LYS A 224 -24.46 -10.77 3.19
C LYS A 224 -22.98 -10.49 2.97
N LEU A 225 -22.34 -9.77 3.90
CA LEU A 225 -20.92 -9.47 3.87
C LEU A 225 -20.07 -10.54 4.59
N GLY A 226 -20.69 -11.60 5.10
CA GLY A 226 -19.99 -12.69 5.78
C GLY A 226 -19.55 -12.35 7.21
N ILE A 227 -20.19 -11.36 7.82
CA ILE A 227 -20.01 -11.06 9.24
C ILE A 227 -20.66 -12.17 10.06
N ILE A 228 -19.94 -12.61 11.08
CA ILE A 228 -20.36 -13.67 12.00
C ILE A 228 -21.59 -13.19 12.78
N PRO A 229 -22.74 -13.91 12.76
CA PRO A 229 -23.98 -13.47 13.41
C PRO A 229 -23.83 -13.08 14.88
N GLU A 230 -22.97 -13.79 15.60
CA GLU A 230 -22.66 -13.57 17.01
C GLU A 230 -22.06 -12.18 17.31
N HIS A 231 -21.53 -11.48 16.30
CA HIS A 231 -20.91 -10.16 16.46
C HIS A 231 -21.80 -9.00 15.97
N ILE A 232 -22.96 -9.27 15.37
CA ILE A 232 -23.80 -8.24 14.73
C ILE A 232 -24.26 -7.19 15.76
N ASP A 233 -24.87 -7.62 16.86
CA ASP A 233 -25.37 -6.73 17.90
C ASP A 233 -24.24 -5.86 18.48
N SER A 234 -23.03 -6.41 18.63
CA SER A 234 -21.86 -5.67 19.09
C SER A 234 -21.44 -4.59 18.10
N TRP A 235 -21.38 -4.89 16.80
CA TRP A 235 -21.08 -3.89 15.76
C TRP A 235 -22.13 -2.77 15.70
N GLU A 236 -23.41 -3.12 15.82
CA GLU A 236 -24.50 -2.15 15.87
C GLU A 236 -24.43 -1.25 17.11
N SER A 237 -24.04 -1.80 18.26
CA SER A 237 -23.91 -1.05 19.52
C SER A 237 -22.88 0.07 19.44
N ILE A 238 -21.81 -0.13 18.65
CA ILE A 238 -20.76 0.88 18.39
C ILE A 238 -21.02 1.70 17.12
N LYS A 239 -22.21 1.55 16.52
CA LYS A 239 -22.70 2.31 15.36
C LYS A 239 -21.82 2.16 14.11
N VAL A 240 -21.14 1.02 13.96
CA VAL A 240 -20.34 0.71 12.77
C VAL A 240 -21.21 -0.11 11.82
N ASN A 241 -21.50 0.41 10.63
CA ASN A 241 -22.34 -0.30 9.66
C ASN A 241 -21.65 -1.56 9.09
N ALA A 242 -22.42 -2.42 8.43
CA ALA A 242 -21.95 -3.70 7.86
C ALA A 242 -20.71 -3.57 6.97
N THR A 243 -20.67 -2.56 6.09
CA THR A 243 -19.52 -2.33 5.19
C THR A 243 -18.27 -2.01 5.98
N ALA A 244 -18.34 -1.09 6.95
CA ALA A 244 -17.20 -0.75 7.79
C ALA A 244 -16.79 -1.93 8.69
N ALA A 245 -17.74 -2.64 9.29
CA ALA A 245 -17.50 -3.81 10.14
C ALA A 245 -16.71 -4.90 9.41
N GLY A 246 -17.00 -5.17 8.14
CA GLY A 246 -16.26 -6.18 7.39
C GLY A 246 -14.82 -5.80 7.07
N TYR A 247 -14.49 -4.51 6.92
CA TYR A 247 -13.10 -4.10 6.85
C TYR A 247 -12.39 -4.27 8.21
N TRP A 248 -13.04 -3.92 9.33
CA TRP A 248 -12.45 -4.18 10.65
C TRP A 248 -12.22 -5.70 10.86
N GLN A 249 -13.21 -6.53 10.56
CA GLN A 249 -13.09 -7.99 10.64
C GLN A 249 -11.99 -8.54 9.71
N ALA A 250 -11.83 -7.98 8.51
CA ALA A 250 -10.77 -8.41 7.59
C ALA A 250 -9.36 -8.25 8.18
N TRP A 251 -9.17 -7.25 9.06
CA TRP A 251 -7.94 -7.04 9.82
C TRP A 251 -7.95 -7.72 11.20
N ASP A 252 -8.76 -8.77 11.35
CA ASP A 252 -8.89 -9.59 12.56
C ASP A 252 -9.31 -8.80 13.83
N PHE A 253 -10.01 -7.66 13.66
CA PHE A 253 -10.61 -6.93 14.80
C PHE A 253 -11.97 -7.50 15.19
N THR A 254 -12.13 -7.78 16.49
CA THR A 254 -13.44 -7.94 17.14
C THR A 254 -14.15 -6.58 17.28
N PRO A 255 -15.48 -6.53 17.41
CA PRO A 255 -16.21 -5.29 17.69
C PRO A 255 -15.64 -4.50 18.87
N GLU A 256 -15.32 -5.17 19.98
CA GLU A 256 -14.84 -4.54 21.22
C GLU A 256 -13.47 -3.88 21.00
N LEU A 257 -12.55 -4.59 20.35
CA LEU A 257 -11.25 -4.05 19.99
C LEU A 257 -11.40 -2.86 19.02
N ALA A 258 -12.21 -2.98 17.97
CA ALA A 258 -12.47 -1.90 17.02
C ALA A 258 -13.06 -0.66 17.72
N ALA A 259 -13.94 -0.84 18.70
CA ALA A 259 -14.51 0.26 19.50
C ALA A 259 -13.42 1.11 20.17
N ASN A 260 -12.43 0.45 20.79
CA ASN A 260 -11.32 1.15 21.46
C ASN A 260 -10.46 1.95 20.45
N TRP A 261 -10.22 1.40 19.26
CA TRP A 261 -9.47 2.09 18.21
C TRP A 261 -10.25 3.26 17.60
N LEU A 262 -11.57 3.11 17.43
CA LEU A 262 -12.46 4.18 16.98
C LEU A 262 -12.53 5.32 18.02
N GLU A 263 -12.59 5.00 19.31
CA GLU A 263 -12.52 6.01 20.39
C GLU A 263 -11.18 6.77 20.38
N ALA A 264 -10.10 6.07 20.06
CA ALA A 264 -8.79 6.66 19.81
C ALA A 264 -8.66 7.40 18.46
N GLN A 265 -9.75 7.55 17.71
CA GLN A 265 -9.86 8.25 16.43
C GLN A 265 -9.14 7.57 15.24
N PHE A 266 -8.82 6.29 15.36
CA PHE A 266 -8.36 5.48 14.23
C PHE A 266 -9.56 4.91 13.47
N ASN A 267 -9.98 5.61 12.41
CA ASN A 267 -11.12 5.21 11.58
C ASN A 267 -10.75 4.23 10.45
N ASP A 268 -9.45 3.97 10.23
CA ASP A 268 -8.95 3.03 9.24
C ASP A 268 -8.44 1.76 9.93
N PRO A 269 -9.05 0.59 9.69
CA PRO A 269 -8.67 -0.66 10.36
C PRO A 269 -7.24 -1.09 10.02
N ARG A 270 -6.74 -0.77 8.82
CA ARG A 270 -5.35 -1.06 8.45
C ARG A 270 -4.37 -0.26 9.30
N SER A 271 -4.59 1.04 9.45
CA SER A 271 -3.78 1.90 10.32
C SER A 271 -3.80 1.43 11.77
N ALA A 272 -4.99 1.14 12.32
CA ALA A 272 -5.14 0.57 13.66
C ALA A 272 -4.35 -0.75 13.82
N TRP A 273 -4.44 -1.63 12.82
CA TRP A 273 -3.70 -2.90 12.80
C TRP A 273 -2.19 -2.69 12.86
N PHE A 274 -1.65 -1.72 12.11
CA PHE A 274 -0.21 -1.42 12.15
C PHE A 274 0.25 -0.99 13.53
N TRP A 275 -0.48 -0.09 14.19
CA TRP A 275 -0.15 0.33 15.56
C TRP A 275 -0.23 -0.84 16.54
N LEU A 276 -1.31 -1.63 16.47
CA LEU A 276 -1.49 -2.82 17.30
C LEU A 276 -0.32 -3.80 17.17
N ASN A 277 0.10 -4.13 15.93
CA ASN A 277 1.19 -5.07 15.68
C ASN A 277 2.57 -4.52 16.05
N MET A 278 2.71 -3.20 16.17
CA MET A 278 3.91 -2.57 16.72
C MET A 278 3.89 -2.50 18.26
N GLY A 279 2.88 -3.10 18.90
CA GLY A 279 2.78 -3.22 20.36
C GLY A 279 2.19 -2.00 21.06
N PHE A 280 1.49 -1.13 20.32
CA PHE A 280 0.79 0.02 20.87
C PHE A 280 -0.66 -0.34 21.20
N ASP A 281 -1.13 0.11 22.35
CA ASP A 281 -2.57 0.20 22.61
C ASP A 281 -3.16 1.45 21.93
N PRO A 282 -4.50 1.57 21.80
CA PRO A 282 -5.13 2.70 21.12
C PRO A 282 -4.78 4.07 21.70
N GLY A 283 -4.61 4.18 23.02
CA GLY A 283 -4.30 5.43 23.71
C GLY A 283 -2.88 5.89 23.41
N ASP A 284 -1.91 5.01 23.62
CA ASP A 284 -0.49 5.26 23.29
C ASP A 284 -0.35 5.58 21.79
N ALA A 285 -0.92 4.74 20.90
CA ALA A 285 -0.89 4.97 19.46
C ALA A 285 -1.41 6.35 19.07
N ARG A 286 -2.49 6.82 19.70
CA ARG A 286 -3.07 8.15 19.43
C ARG A 286 -2.11 9.27 19.79
N GLU A 287 -1.43 9.19 20.94
CA GLU A 287 -0.48 10.21 21.36
C GLU A 287 0.69 10.32 20.37
N TRP A 288 1.27 9.18 19.97
CA TRP A 288 2.36 9.15 18.98
C TRP A 288 1.89 9.63 17.59
N ALA A 289 0.70 9.23 17.16
CA ALA A 289 0.14 9.66 15.87
C ALA A 289 -0.14 11.17 15.84
N LEU A 290 -0.69 11.74 16.92
CA LEU A 290 -0.91 13.19 17.05
C LEU A 290 0.39 13.98 17.05
N ALA A 291 1.48 13.39 17.55
CA ALA A 291 2.83 13.94 17.47
C ALA A 291 3.49 13.76 16.10
N GLY A 292 2.80 13.17 15.11
CA GLY A 292 3.28 13.03 13.73
C GLY A 292 4.18 11.81 13.50
N PHE A 293 4.27 10.88 14.46
CA PHE A 293 5.01 9.64 14.27
C PHE A 293 4.16 8.60 13.52
N PHE A 294 4.83 7.79 12.71
CA PHE A 294 4.26 6.57 12.14
C PHE A 294 4.72 5.34 12.96
N PRO A 295 3.97 4.22 12.97
CA PRO A 295 4.16 3.15 13.94
C PRO A 295 5.59 2.56 14.02
N PRO A 296 6.27 2.22 12.90
CA PRO A 296 7.67 1.79 12.93
C PRO A 296 8.63 2.77 13.63
N ALA A 297 8.51 4.07 13.36
CA ALA A 297 9.36 5.07 14.01
C ALA A 297 9.06 5.18 15.51
N ALA A 298 7.77 5.18 15.90
CA ALA A 298 7.37 5.19 17.30
C ALA A 298 7.91 3.97 18.05
N ARG A 299 7.83 2.79 17.44
CA ARG A 299 8.36 1.54 17.99
C ARG A 299 9.86 1.63 18.22
N GLU A 300 10.62 2.15 17.26
CA GLU A 300 12.07 2.30 17.37
C GLU A 300 12.47 3.17 18.58
N TRP A 301 11.76 4.28 18.82
CA TRP A 301 11.98 5.11 20.01
C TRP A 301 11.68 4.36 21.31
N ARG A 302 10.57 3.62 21.36
CA ARG A 302 10.18 2.84 22.53
C ARG A 302 11.15 1.69 22.82
N GLU A 303 11.64 1.00 21.79
CA GLU A 303 12.68 -0.04 21.92
C GLU A 303 14.01 0.52 22.45
N ARG A 304 14.29 1.80 22.19
CA ARG A 304 15.42 2.53 22.79
C ARG A 304 15.15 3.06 24.20
N GLY A 305 13.96 2.81 24.76
CA GLY A 305 13.56 3.23 26.11
C GLY A 305 13.08 4.67 26.23
N TYR A 306 12.77 5.35 25.12
CA TYR A 306 12.21 6.70 25.13
C TYR A 306 10.69 6.68 25.25
N SER A 307 10.13 7.51 26.13
CA SER A 307 8.71 7.91 26.08
C SER A 307 8.47 8.93 24.97
N LEU A 308 7.21 9.17 24.60
CA LEU A 308 6.88 10.22 23.63
C LEU A 308 7.42 11.59 24.04
N GLU A 309 7.24 11.98 25.32
CA GLU A 309 7.76 13.25 25.85
C GLU A 309 9.29 13.32 25.75
N ALA A 310 9.99 12.25 26.10
CA ALA A 310 11.45 12.19 26.00
C ALA A 310 11.92 12.27 24.54
N THR A 311 11.20 11.62 23.62
CA THR A 311 11.48 11.70 22.18
C THR A 311 11.28 13.12 21.64
N LEU A 312 10.16 13.76 21.97
CA LEU A 312 9.88 15.14 21.52
C LEU A 312 10.93 16.12 22.04
N LYS A 313 11.30 16.01 23.32
CA LYS A 313 12.38 16.81 23.91
C LYS A 313 13.72 16.55 23.21
N PHE A 314 14.04 15.29 22.92
CA PHE A 314 15.27 14.95 22.19
C PHE A 314 15.28 15.57 20.79
N LEU A 315 14.17 15.53 20.05
CA LEU A 315 14.07 16.13 18.73
C LEU A 315 14.14 17.66 18.77
N GLU A 316 13.54 18.28 19.78
CA GLU A 316 13.67 19.73 20.01
C GLU A 316 15.13 20.11 20.27
N ASP A 317 15.82 19.39 21.17
CA ASP A 317 17.24 19.61 21.46
C ASP A 317 18.12 19.43 20.21
N GLN A 318 17.83 18.44 19.35
CA GLN A 318 18.56 18.23 18.09
C GLN A 318 18.33 19.36 17.09
N SER A 319 17.08 19.82 16.93
CA SER A 319 16.73 20.96 16.09
C SER A 319 17.48 22.23 16.55
N VAL A 320 17.51 22.47 17.86
CA VAL A 320 18.25 23.61 18.45
C VAL A 320 19.75 23.49 18.17
N ARG A 321 20.35 22.31 18.34
CA ARG A 321 21.78 22.08 18.02
C ARG A 321 22.09 22.35 16.55
N GLN A 322 21.25 21.88 15.63
CA GLN A 322 21.42 22.12 14.19
C GLN A 322 21.35 23.61 13.86
N GLN A 323 20.43 24.35 14.48
CA GLN A 323 20.33 25.80 14.29
C GLN A 323 21.55 26.56 14.84
N VAL A 324 22.06 26.17 16.02
CA VAL A 324 23.28 26.78 16.59
C VAL A 324 24.50 26.49 15.72
N GLN A 325 24.64 25.26 15.21
CA GLN A 325 25.73 24.89 14.30
C GLN A 325 25.66 25.70 12.99
N GLN A 326 24.47 25.83 12.39
CA GLN A 326 24.29 26.62 11.17
C GLN A 326 24.63 28.12 11.38
N ARG A 327 24.33 28.68 12.56
CA ARG A 327 24.71 30.06 12.91
C ARG A 327 26.22 30.22 13.08
N ALA A 328 26.87 29.30 13.79
CA ALA A 328 28.32 29.32 13.95
C ALA A 328 29.06 29.21 12.61
N GLU A 329 28.59 28.35 11.70
CA GLU A 329 29.14 28.22 10.35
C GLU A 329 28.90 29.47 9.48
N ALA A 330 27.81 30.20 9.71
CA ALA A 330 27.53 31.46 9.01
C ALA A 330 28.41 32.60 9.54
N GLU A 331 28.60 32.70 10.85
CA GLU A 331 29.46 33.70 11.49
C GLU A 331 30.94 33.50 11.11
N ASP A 332 31.44 32.25 11.10
CA ASP A 332 32.80 31.94 10.66
C ASP A 332 33.01 32.32 9.17
N LYS A 333 32.02 32.04 8.30
CA LYS A 333 32.06 32.47 6.89
C LYS A 333 32.11 33.99 6.74
N ASP A 334 31.35 34.72 7.55
CA ASP A 334 31.34 36.19 7.52
C ASP A 334 32.67 36.77 8.03
N GLU A 335 33.26 36.20 9.09
CA GLU A 335 34.57 36.59 9.61
C GLU A 335 35.67 36.36 8.56
N TRP A 336 35.69 35.18 7.90
CA TRP A 336 36.59 34.90 6.79
C TRP A 336 36.40 35.85 5.61
N ALA A 337 35.16 36.21 5.28
CA ALA A 337 34.87 37.16 4.22
C ALA A 337 35.36 38.58 4.57
N GLN A 338 35.23 39.02 5.82
CA GLN A 338 35.75 40.31 6.28
C GLN A 338 37.28 40.34 6.26
N LEU A 339 37.94 39.27 6.73
CA LEU A 339 39.40 39.17 6.73
C LEU A 339 39.97 39.17 5.30
N LYS A 340 39.28 38.52 4.36
CA LYS A 340 39.65 38.53 2.94
C LYS A 340 39.53 39.94 2.33
N ARG A 341 38.42 40.66 2.58
CA ARG A 341 38.26 42.06 2.11
C ARG A 341 39.31 42.98 2.70
N SER A 342 39.67 42.82 3.97
CA SER A 342 40.75 43.60 4.61
C SER A 342 42.08 43.38 3.88
N LYS A 343 42.45 42.12 3.64
CA LYS A 343 43.69 41.78 2.92
C LYS A 343 43.71 42.29 1.47
N GLU A 344 42.58 42.22 0.77
CA GLU A 344 42.43 42.77 -0.58
C GLU A 344 42.61 44.30 -0.57
N SER A 345 42.00 45.01 0.38
CA SER A 345 42.14 46.47 0.52
C SER A 345 43.57 46.92 0.89
N GLU A 346 44.27 46.14 1.72
CA GLU A 346 45.68 46.38 2.07
C GLU A 346 46.59 46.18 0.85
N SER A 347 46.31 45.15 0.04
CA SER A 347 47.03 44.89 -1.21
C SER A 347 46.84 46.02 -2.22
N GLU A 348 45.61 46.50 -2.41
CA GLU A 348 45.30 47.64 -3.29
C GLU A 348 46.01 48.92 -2.82
N THR A 349 45.99 49.19 -1.51
CA THR A 349 46.67 50.35 -0.92
C THR A 349 48.19 50.29 -1.12
N ASN A 350 48.80 49.12 -0.89
CA ASN A 350 50.24 48.92 -1.10
C ASN A 350 50.64 49.03 -2.57
N GLN A 351 49.79 48.55 -3.48
CA GLN A 351 50.04 48.65 -4.92
C GLN A 351 49.94 50.10 -5.41
N ASN A 352 48.99 50.87 -4.89
CA ASN A 352 48.90 52.32 -5.17
C ASN A 352 50.15 53.07 -4.66
N LEU A 353 50.63 52.77 -3.45
CA LEU A 353 51.86 53.36 -2.90
C LEU A 353 53.13 53.00 -3.69
N LEU A 354 53.19 51.81 -4.28
CA LEU A 354 54.29 51.40 -5.16
C LEU A 354 54.25 52.15 -6.51
N ASN A 355 53.05 52.35 -7.06
CA ASN A 355 52.86 53.11 -8.29
C ASN A 355 53.23 54.59 -8.10
N GLU A 356 52.93 55.19 -6.94
CA GLU A 356 53.31 56.58 -6.62
C GLU A 356 54.82 56.79 -6.43
N LYS A 357 55.59 55.74 -6.05
CA LYS A 357 57.05 55.83 -5.90
C LYS A 357 57.83 55.52 -7.18
N GLY A 358 57.14 55.16 -8.26
CA GLY A 358 57.72 54.67 -9.49
C GLY A 358 57.86 55.69 -10.62
N GLU A 359 57.50 56.97 -10.42
CA GLU A 359 57.79 58.02 -11.40
C GLU A 359 59.29 58.37 -11.33
N PRO A 360 60.10 58.00 -12.35
CA PRO A 360 61.45 58.51 -12.45
C PRO A 360 61.36 59.99 -12.83
N GLU A 361 61.97 60.86 -12.03
CA GLU A 361 62.29 62.22 -12.46
C GLU A 361 63.32 62.13 -13.60
N ASP A 362 62.84 62.07 -14.84
CA ASP A 362 63.66 62.29 -16.02
C ASP A 362 64.20 63.73 -15.97
N SER A 363 65.49 63.84 -15.62
CA SER A 363 66.30 65.06 -15.61
C SER A 363 67.29 65.07 -16.77
#